data_AF-A0AAX3A0Z8-F1
#
_entry.id   AF-A0AAX3A0Z8-F1
#
_cell.length_a   1.000
_cell.length_b   1.000
_cell.length_c   1.000
_cell.angle_alpha   90.00
_cell.angle_beta   90.00
_cell.angle_gamma   90.00
#
_symmetry.space_group_name_H-M   'P 1'
#
loop_
_entity.id
_entity.type
_entity.pdbx_description
1 polymer ?
#
loop_
_entity_poly.entity_id
_entity_poly.type
_entity_poly.pdbx_seq_one_letter_code
_entity_poly.pdbx_strand_id
1 'polypeptide(L)'
;MSFEQDTQHRINQTLAKAGVAVVMPDDWDYVTKLADGLGQNDFVQLTWLDQDSDATALAAEKIMNHLATVGIGFPEYGIQPNPHGHTEIAEHRGPQYDPADPMTQNRLYGLLAGLPGQLIPLSSEYTWKDVVNERLPHYHKCDIGISRDCMADNAVIRFPVKLGEIVVIFASCQQCRKWFDLDGFDRRLNQRRPINTQRHHDRLLDMMHDALPSADNELDC
;
A
#
# COMPACT_ATOMS: atom_id res chain seq x y z
N MET A 1 -44.29 -4.98 6.51
CA MET A 1 -42.92 -4.41 6.60
C MET A 1 -41.97 -5.43 6.00
N SER A 2 -41.14 -5.01 5.04
CA SER A 2 -40.08 -5.88 4.52
C SER A 2 -38.98 -6.04 5.58
N PHE A 3 -38.19 -7.11 5.49
CA PHE A 3 -37.07 -7.37 6.39
C PHE A 3 -36.04 -6.21 6.40
N GLU A 4 -35.83 -5.56 5.25
CA GLU A 4 -34.98 -4.37 5.11
C GLU A 4 -35.53 -3.18 5.90
N GLN A 5 -36.84 -2.90 5.80
CA GLN A 5 -37.49 -1.81 6.53
C GLN A 5 -37.38 -1.97 8.05
N ASP A 6 -37.47 -3.22 8.54
CA ASP A 6 -37.33 -3.52 9.97
C ASP A 6 -35.88 -3.32 10.46
N THR A 7 -34.90 -3.65 9.60
CA THR A 7 -33.48 -3.45 9.88
C THR A 7 -33.11 -1.96 9.90
N GLN A 8 -33.56 -1.19 8.91
CA GLN A 8 -33.39 0.27 8.84
C GLN A 8 -34.02 0.96 10.06
N HIS A 9 -35.21 0.51 10.47
CA HIS A 9 -35.88 1.06 11.65
C HIS A 9 -35.09 0.81 12.94
N ARG A 10 -34.55 -0.41 13.11
CA ARG A 10 -33.68 -0.74 14.26
C ARG A 10 -32.38 0.07 14.28
N ILE A 11 -31.76 0.31 13.13
CA ILE A 11 -30.53 1.13 13.05
C ILE A 11 -30.84 2.57 13.47
N ASN A 12 -31.91 3.17 12.94
CA ASN A 12 -32.32 4.53 13.31
C ASN A 12 -32.69 4.66 14.79
N GLN A 13 -33.34 3.65 15.38
CA GLN A 13 -33.60 3.64 16.83
C GLN A 13 -32.29 3.64 17.65
N THR A 14 -31.25 2.99 17.14
CA THR A 14 -29.93 2.94 17.79
C THR A 14 -29.19 4.27 17.65
N LEU A 15 -29.20 4.88 16.45
CA LEU A 15 -28.61 6.21 16.19
C LEU A 15 -29.28 7.30 17.04
N ALA A 16 -30.61 7.30 17.11
CA ALA A 16 -31.37 8.24 17.94
C ALA A 16 -31.01 8.13 19.44
N LYS A 17 -30.82 6.90 19.94
CA LYS A 17 -30.37 6.66 21.33
C LYS A 17 -28.95 7.15 21.59
N ALA A 18 -28.10 7.14 20.56
CA ALA A 18 -26.73 7.65 20.64
C ALA A 18 -26.64 9.18 20.45
N GLY A 19 -27.76 9.88 20.21
CA GLY A 19 -27.79 11.31 19.94
C GLY A 19 -27.24 11.71 18.58
N VAL A 20 -27.14 10.73 17.65
CA VAL A 20 -26.66 10.93 16.28
C VAL A 20 -27.86 11.13 15.36
N ALA A 21 -27.69 11.92 14.29
CA ALA A 21 -28.72 12.12 13.29
C ALA A 21 -29.19 10.78 12.68
N VAL A 22 -30.50 10.64 12.55
CA VAL A 22 -31.15 9.47 11.91
C VAL A 22 -31.18 9.64 10.39
N VAL A 23 -31.08 8.52 9.67
CA VAL A 23 -31.12 8.49 8.20
C VAL A 23 -32.58 8.51 7.74
N MET A 24 -32.94 9.45 6.86
CA MET A 24 -34.32 9.56 6.39
C MET A 24 -34.68 8.41 5.44
N PRO A 25 -35.96 7.99 5.37
CA PRO A 25 -36.43 6.91 4.49
C PRO A 25 -35.91 7.00 3.05
N ASP A 26 -35.88 8.21 2.48
CA ASP A 26 -35.48 8.45 1.08
C ASP A 26 -33.95 8.38 0.87
N ASP A 27 -33.17 8.54 1.95
CA ASP A 27 -31.70 8.53 1.91
C ASP A 27 -31.11 7.13 2.11
N TRP A 28 -31.92 6.14 2.52
CA TRP A 28 -31.44 4.80 2.81
C TRP A 28 -30.86 4.09 1.59
N ASP A 29 -31.44 4.27 0.41
CA ASP A 29 -30.91 3.66 -0.81
C ASP A 29 -29.51 4.21 -1.14
N TYR A 30 -29.31 5.52 -0.92
CA TYR A 30 -28.00 6.16 -1.04
C TYR A 30 -27.02 5.67 0.03
N VAL A 31 -27.43 5.64 1.30
CA VAL A 31 -26.59 5.17 2.42
C VAL A 31 -26.23 3.71 2.29
N THR A 32 -27.15 2.85 1.82
CA THR A 32 -26.88 1.43 1.55
C THR A 32 -25.92 1.28 0.39
N LYS A 33 -26.10 2.00 -0.73
CA LYS A 33 -25.13 2.00 -1.84
C LYS A 33 -23.76 2.54 -1.43
N LEU A 34 -23.72 3.55 -0.58
CA LEU A 34 -22.50 4.10 -0.01
C LEU A 34 -21.83 3.06 0.90
N ALA A 35 -22.57 2.43 1.81
CA ALA A 35 -22.07 1.37 2.68
C ALA A 35 -21.61 0.13 1.90
N ASP A 36 -22.32 -0.25 0.84
CA ASP A 36 -21.96 -1.35 -0.04
C ASP A 36 -20.71 -1.00 -0.87
N GLY A 37 -20.60 0.24 -1.37
CA GLY A 37 -19.39 0.73 -2.05
C GLY A 37 -18.18 0.84 -1.12
N LEU A 38 -18.40 1.25 0.13
CA LEU A 38 -17.39 1.28 1.18
C LEU A 38 -16.93 -0.15 1.54
N GLY A 39 -17.89 -1.05 1.76
CA GLY A 39 -17.67 -2.46 2.10
C GLY A 39 -17.10 -3.30 0.95
N GLN A 40 -17.32 -2.92 -0.31
CA GLN A 40 -16.70 -3.62 -1.44
C GLN A 40 -15.21 -3.28 -1.57
N ASN A 41 -14.76 -2.08 -1.20
CA ASN A 41 -13.36 -1.68 -1.39
C ASN A 41 -12.41 -2.13 -0.26
N ASP A 42 -12.89 -2.17 1.00
CA ASP A 42 -12.06 -2.63 2.13
C ASP A 42 -11.75 -4.14 2.07
N PHE A 43 -12.64 -4.94 1.47
CA PHE A 43 -12.54 -6.41 1.48
C PHE A 43 -12.08 -7.06 0.17
N VAL A 44 -11.76 -6.31 -0.89
CA VAL A 44 -11.17 -6.91 -2.10
C VAL A 44 -9.75 -7.36 -1.79
N GLN A 45 -9.63 -8.65 -1.50
CA GLN A 45 -8.37 -9.38 -1.57
C GLN A 45 -7.99 -9.47 -3.06
N LEU A 46 -6.85 -8.89 -3.42
CA LEU A 46 -6.29 -8.95 -4.76
C LEU A 46 -5.55 -10.27 -4.97
N THR A 47 -4.84 -10.74 -3.95
CA THR A 47 -4.08 -12.00 -3.98
C THR A 47 -4.03 -12.67 -2.62
N TRP A 48 -3.61 -13.94 -2.58
CA TRP A 48 -3.36 -14.62 -1.30
C TRP A 48 -2.25 -13.97 -0.48
N LEU A 49 -1.34 -13.22 -1.12
CA LEU A 49 -0.24 -12.51 -0.44
C LEU A 49 -0.73 -11.35 0.44
N ASP A 50 -1.96 -10.87 0.25
CA ASP A 50 -2.55 -9.83 1.10
C ASP A 50 -2.78 -10.30 2.55
N GLN A 51 -2.75 -11.63 2.76
CA GLN A 51 -2.85 -12.25 4.09
C GLN A 51 -1.51 -12.83 4.58
N ASP A 52 -0.48 -12.79 3.73
CA ASP A 52 0.85 -13.28 4.09
C ASP A 52 1.59 -12.23 4.94
N SER A 53 1.97 -12.61 6.16
CA SER A 53 2.60 -11.69 7.12
C SER A 53 3.93 -11.12 6.62
N ASP A 54 4.68 -11.91 5.84
CA ASP A 54 5.98 -11.49 5.30
C ASP A 54 5.78 -10.55 4.10
N ALA A 55 4.82 -10.84 3.24
CA ALA A 55 4.48 -9.98 2.10
C ALA A 55 3.91 -8.63 2.56
N THR A 56 3.02 -8.63 3.55
CA THR A 56 2.45 -7.41 4.13
C THR A 56 3.50 -6.57 4.87
N ALA A 57 4.45 -7.19 5.58
CA ALA A 57 5.58 -6.49 6.18
C ALA A 57 6.51 -5.86 5.13
N LEU A 58 6.76 -6.55 4.01
CA LEU A 58 7.49 -5.96 2.87
C LEU A 58 6.73 -4.79 2.23
N ALA A 59 5.41 -4.89 2.09
CA ALA A 59 4.59 -3.78 1.61
C ALA A 59 4.70 -2.57 2.53
N ALA A 60 4.63 -2.78 3.85
CA ALA A 60 4.81 -1.74 4.85
C ALA A 60 6.19 -1.06 4.75
N GLU A 61 7.27 -1.84 4.57
CA GLU A 61 8.63 -1.31 4.34
C GLU A 61 8.65 -0.35 3.13
N LYS A 62 7.97 -0.69 2.03
CA LYS A 62 7.92 0.15 0.82
C LYS A 62 7.06 1.39 0.99
N ILE A 63 5.96 1.30 1.72
CA ILE A 63 5.15 2.47 2.06
C ILE A 63 5.96 3.44 2.92
N MET A 64 6.71 2.95 3.91
CA MET A 64 7.59 3.80 4.71
C MET A 64 8.67 4.48 3.86
N ASN A 65 9.27 3.76 2.91
CA ASN A 65 10.22 4.35 1.98
C ASN A 65 9.58 5.46 1.13
N HIS A 66 8.34 5.26 0.68
CA HIS A 66 7.57 6.31 0.00
C HIS A 66 7.39 7.54 0.88
N LEU A 67 6.88 7.36 2.11
CA LEU A 67 6.62 8.46 3.05
C LEU A 67 7.89 9.25 3.36
N ALA A 68 9.03 8.55 3.55
CA ALA A 68 10.33 9.18 3.71
C ALA A 68 10.77 9.95 2.45
N THR A 69 10.53 9.40 1.26
CA THR A 69 10.88 10.03 -0.02
C THR A 69 10.07 11.31 -0.27
N VAL A 70 8.77 11.29 0.00
CA VAL A 70 7.88 12.45 -0.18
C VAL A 70 7.95 13.45 0.97
N GLY A 71 8.88 13.26 1.92
CA GLY A 71 9.17 14.24 2.95
C GLY A 71 8.16 14.33 4.07
N ILE A 72 7.32 13.31 4.27
CA ILE A 72 6.49 13.22 5.47
C ILE A 72 7.43 12.90 6.63
N GLY A 73 7.62 13.91 7.49
CA GLY A 73 8.42 13.79 8.68
C GLY A 73 7.71 12.94 9.73
N PHE A 74 8.51 12.22 10.50
CA PHE A 74 8.07 11.56 11.72
C PHE A 74 8.90 12.14 12.87
N PRO A 75 8.47 13.26 13.47
CA PRO A 75 9.26 13.99 14.46
C PRO A 75 9.56 13.17 15.72
N GLU A 76 8.61 12.32 16.11
CA GLU A 76 8.74 11.33 17.18
C GLU A 76 9.84 10.27 16.92
N TYR A 77 10.30 10.17 15.67
CA TYR A 77 11.39 9.30 15.23
C TYR A 77 12.57 10.08 14.63
N GLY A 78 12.66 11.40 14.87
CA GLY A 78 13.79 12.24 14.43
C GLY A 78 13.83 12.55 12.94
N ILE A 79 12.82 12.15 12.17
CA ILE A 79 12.73 12.45 10.73
C ILE A 79 12.08 13.81 10.57
N GLN A 80 12.86 14.80 10.18
CA GLN A 80 12.33 16.11 9.87
C GLN A 80 11.55 16.06 8.55
N PRO A 81 10.35 16.65 8.48
CA PRO A 81 9.64 16.75 7.22
C PRO A 81 10.50 17.53 6.22
N ASN A 82 10.57 17.05 4.98
CA ASN A 82 11.22 17.79 3.92
C ASN A 82 10.32 19.00 3.60
N PRO A 83 10.79 20.25 3.71
CA PRO A 83 9.97 21.44 3.47
C PRO A 83 9.42 21.53 2.03
N HIS A 84 9.93 20.72 1.11
CA HIS A 84 9.44 20.60 -0.28
C HIS A 84 8.73 19.26 -0.55
N GLY A 85 8.52 18.44 0.48
CA GLY A 85 7.86 17.16 0.39
C GLY A 85 6.38 17.32 0.07
N HIS A 86 5.95 16.71 -1.03
CA HIS A 86 4.53 16.59 -1.37
C HIS A 86 4.30 15.19 -1.94
N THR A 87 3.18 14.58 -1.55
CA THR A 87 2.72 13.33 -2.17
C THR A 87 2.23 13.65 -3.57
N GLU A 88 3.00 13.25 -4.58
CA GLU A 88 2.57 13.37 -5.97
C GLU A 88 1.56 12.25 -6.30
N ILE A 89 0.32 12.64 -6.56
CA ILE A 89 -0.70 11.74 -7.09
C ILE A 89 -0.57 11.77 -8.61
N ALA A 90 -0.17 10.65 -9.19
CA ALA A 90 0.09 10.57 -10.61
C ALA A 90 -1.20 10.69 -11.43
N GLU A 91 -1.09 11.26 -12.63
CA GLU A 91 -2.16 11.19 -13.62
C GLU A 91 -2.52 9.73 -13.92
N HIS A 92 -3.82 9.49 -14.09
CA HIS A 92 -4.35 8.16 -14.36
C HIS A 92 -5.57 8.23 -15.27
N ARG A 93 -5.89 7.11 -15.91
CA ARG A 93 -7.13 6.97 -16.68
C ARG A 93 -8.28 6.55 -15.77
N GLY A 94 -9.47 7.10 -16.02
CA GLY A 94 -10.69 6.78 -15.27
C GLY A 94 -11.20 7.96 -14.42
N PRO A 95 -12.25 7.73 -13.62
CA PRO A 95 -12.89 8.77 -12.81
C PRO A 95 -11.88 9.44 -11.87
N GLN A 96 -11.98 10.73 -11.61
CA GLN A 96 -11.13 11.38 -10.59
C GLN A 96 -11.69 11.11 -9.18
N TYR A 97 -10.88 11.32 -8.14
CA TYR A 97 -11.38 11.27 -6.76
C TYR A 97 -12.46 12.34 -6.59
N ASP A 98 -13.66 11.92 -6.21
CA ASP A 98 -14.78 12.79 -5.84
C ASP A 98 -15.33 12.31 -4.49
N PRO A 99 -15.21 13.13 -3.42
CA PRO A 99 -15.73 12.76 -2.10
C PRO A 99 -17.26 12.62 -2.06
N ALA A 100 -17.97 13.09 -3.08
CA ALA A 100 -19.42 12.92 -3.23
C ALA A 100 -19.82 11.65 -4.00
N ASP A 101 -18.87 10.99 -4.68
CA ASP A 101 -19.12 9.75 -5.42
C ASP A 101 -18.53 8.53 -4.67
N PRO A 102 -19.36 7.68 -4.04
CA PRO A 102 -18.88 6.50 -3.32
C PRO A 102 -18.01 5.55 -4.15
N MET A 103 -18.13 5.55 -5.49
CA MET A 103 -17.30 4.73 -6.37
C MET A 103 -15.86 5.25 -6.51
N THR A 104 -15.64 6.54 -6.23
CA THR A 104 -14.32 7.18 -6.34
C THR A 104 -13.77 7.65 -5.00
N GLN A 105 -14.63 7.76 -3.97
CA GLN A 105 -14.29 8.11 -2.60
C GLN A 105 -13.43 7.03 -1.92
N ASN A 106 -13.73 5.75 -2.12
CA ASN A 106 -12.97 4.62 -1.54
C ASN A 106 -11.96 4.04 -2.52
N ARG A 107 -10.97 4.86 -2.86
CA ARG A 107 -10.00 4.55 -3.89
C ARG A 107 -8.78 3.80 -3.34
N LEU A 108 -8.39 2.74 -4.03
CA LEU A 108 -7.07 2.13 -3.84
C LEU A 108 -6.00 2.93 -4.59
N TYR A 109 -4.81 3.05 -3.99
CA TYR A 109 -3.66 3.70 -4.62
C TYR A 109 -2.54 2.70 -4.86
N GLY A 110 -2.12 2.58 -6.10
CA GLY A 110 -0.94 1.83 -6.51
C GLY A 110 0.34 2.54 -6.09
N LEU A 111 1.26 1.82 -5.47
CA LEU A 111 2.62 2.28 -5.18
C LEU A 111 3.62 1.33 -5.84
N LEU A 112 4.48 1.85 -6.72
CA LEU A 112 5.54 1.04 -7.33
C LEU A 112 6.68 0.84 -6.33
N ALA A 113 6.96 -0.40 -5.94
CA ALA A 113 7.96 -0.72 -4.91
C ALA A 113 9.38 -0.25 -5.26
N GLY A 114 9.72 -0.24 -6.55
CA GLY A 114 11.01 0.22 -7.08
C GLY A 114 11.08 1.71 -7.41
N LEU A 115 9.93 2.38 -7.53
CA LEU A 115 9.79 3.78 -7.89
C LEU A 115 8.77 4.46 -6.97
N PRO A 116 9.09 4.61 -5.67
CA PRO A 116 8.12 5.02 -4.66
C PRO A 116 7.90 6.54 -4.67
N GLY A 117 8.03 7.23 -5.81
CA GLY A 117 7.88 8.69 -5.88
C GLY A 117 6.44 9.17 -5.94
N GLN A 118 5.52 8.31 -6.40
CA GLN A 118 4.14 8.71 -6.72
C GLN A 118 3.13 7.67 -6.25
N LEU A 119 1.95 8.13 -5.87
CA LEU A 119 0.76 7.28 -5.69
C LEU A 119 -0.08 7.31 -6.95
N ILE A 120 -0.54 6.14 -7.39
CA ILE A 120 -1.26 5.99 -8.65
C ILE A 120 -2.70 5.58 -8.33
N PRO A 121 -3.68 6.47 -8.55
CA PRO A 121 -5.09 6.13 -8.40
C PRO A 121 -5.48 4.86 -9.19
N LEU A 122 -6.07 3.87 -8.51
CA LEU A 122 -6.62 2.67 -9.14
C LEU A 122 -8.14 2.77 -9.26
N SER A 123 -8.69 2.08 -10.24
CA SER A 123 -10.14 1.97 -10.45
C SER A 123 -10.50 0.59 -11.01
N SER A 124 -11.79 0.33 -11.19
CA SER A 124 -12.28 -0.86 -11.90
C SER A 124 -11.79 -0.95 -13.35
N GLU A 125 -11.51 0.19 -13.98
CA GLU A 125 -11.07 0.30 -15.39
C GLU A 125 -9.56 0.53 -15.55
N TYR A 126 -8.87 0.88 -14.46
CA TYR A 126 -7.44 1.14 -14.44
C TYR A 126 -6.82 0.46 -13.22
N THR A 127 -6.42 -0.79 -13.42
CA THR A 127 -5.99 -1.70 -12.37
C THR A 127 -4.47 -1.69 -12.19
N TRP A 128 -3.96 -2.38 -11.16
CA TRP A 128 -2.51 -2.55 -10.98
C TRP A 128 -1.83 -3.19 -12.20
N LYS A 129 -2.54 -4.02 -12.99
CA LYS A 129 -1.98 -4.64 -14.20
C LYS A 129 -1.74 -3.60 -15.29
N ASP A 130 -2.65 -2.63 -15.42
CA ASP A 130 -2.51 -1.53 -16.37
C ASP A 130 -1.32 -0.65 -15.98
N VAL A 131 -1.18 -0.34 -14.69
CA VAL A 131 -0.02 0.38 -14.15
C VAL A 131 1.29 -0.34 -14.46
N VAL A 132 1.34 -1.66 -14.29
CA VAL A 132 2.53 -2.48 -14.61
C VAL A 132 2.87 -2.40 -16.09
N ASN A 133 1.89 -2.56 -16.97
CA ASN A 133 2.09 -2.55 -18.41
C ASN A 133 2.57 -1.18 -18.92
N GLU A 134 2.06 -0.11 -18.32
CA GLU A 134 2.41 1.27 -18.71
C GLU A 134 3.77 1.70 -18.14
N ARG A 135 4.03 1.44 -16.85
CA ARG A 135 5.15 2.05 -16.13
C ARG A 135 6.35 1.14 -15.94
N LEU A 136 6.20 -0.18 -16.07
CA LEU A 136 7.28 -1.15 -15.86
C LEU A 136 7.67 -2.01 -17.08
N PRO A 137 7.48 -1.60 -18.36
CA PRO A 137 7.76 -2.47 -19.51
C PRO A 137 9.24 -2.85 -19.65
N HIS A 138 10.14 -1.99 -19.18
CA HIS A 138 11.60 -2.17 -19.24
C HIS A 138 12.26 -2.23 -17.86
N TYR A 139 11.47 -2.34 -16.80
CA TYR A 139 11.98 -2.40 -15.45
C TYR A 139 12.36 -3.84 -15.09
N HIS A 140 13.64 -4.14 -14.94
CA HIS A 140 14.12 -5.50 -14.69
C HIS A 140 14.75 -5.70 -13.31
N LYS A 141 14.77 -4.65 -12.47
CA LYS A 141 15.33 -4.75 -11.13
C LYS A 141 14.34 -5.42 -10.17
N CYS A 142 14.82 -6.32 -9.32
CA CYS A 142 14.04 -7.01 -8.30
C CYS A 142 13.89 -6.12 -7.07
N ASP A 143 12.65 -5.75 -6.74
CA ASP A 143 12.32 -4.84 -5.63
C ASP A 143 12.37 -5.52 -4.26
N ILE A 144 12.42 -6.85 -4.25
CA ILE A 144 12.25 -7.68 -3.05
C ILE A 144 13.60 -8.01 -2.41
N GLY A 145 14.51 -8.63 -3.17
CA GLY A 145 15.86 -8.96 -2.71
C GLY A 145 15.92 -9.93 -1.52
N ILE A 146 14.89 -10.74 -1.27
CA ILE A 146 14.78 -11.54 -0.04
C ILE A 146 15.42 -12.91 -0.11
N SER A 147 15.35 -13.58 -1.26
CA SER A 147 15.92 -14.92 -1.44
C SER A 147 17.46 -14.84 -1.55
N ARG A 148 18.16 -15.84 -1.01
CA ARG A 148 19.62 -16.02 -1.20
C ARG A 148 20.00 -16.10 -2.68
N ASP A 149 19.15 -16.73 -3.48
CA ASP A 149 19.34 -16.90 -4.92
C ASP A 149 18.69 -15.76 -5.73
N CYS A 150 18.51 -14.58 -5.13
CA CYS A 150 17.90 -13.45 -5.80
C CYS A 150 18.72 -13.02 -7.03
N MET A 151 18.11 -13.14 -8.20
CA MET A 151 18.60 -12.53 -9.44
C MET A 151 18.17 -11.05 -9.48
N ALA A 152 19.05 -10.14 -9.07
CA ALA A 152 18.71 -8.73 -8.88
C ALA A 152 18.22 -8.04 -10.15
N ASP A 153 18.75 -8.39 -11.31
CA ASP A 153 18.45 -7.72 -12.60
C ASP A 153 17.51 -8.54 -13.50
N ASN A 154 16.81 -9.53 -12.94
CA ASN A 154 15.91 -10.41 -13.69
C ASN A 154 14.50 -10.45 -13.10
N ALA A 155 13.91 -9.28 -12.86
CA ALA A 155 12.54 -9.15 -12.40
C ALA A 155 11.54 -9.33 -13.54
N VAL A 156 11.08 -10.56 -13.73
CA VAL A 156 10.11 -10.94 -14.76
C VAL A 156 8.69 -11.10 -14.22
N ILE A 157 8.53 -11.18 -12.90
CA ILE A 157 7.22 -11.37 -12.26
C ILE A 157 6.74 -10.03 -11.70
N ARG A 158 5.43 -9.79 -11.81
CA ARG A 158 4.75 -8.60 -11.29
C ARG A 158 3.59 -9.05 -10.44
N PHE A 159 3.49 -8.53 -9.22
CA PHE A 159 2.37 -8.86 -8.35
C PHE A 159 2.08 -7.72 -7.37
N PRO A 160 0.81 -7.55 -6.97
CA PRO A 160 0.40 -6.59 -5.95
C PRO A 160 0.39 -7.24 -4.56
N VAL A 161 0.56 -6.42 -3.53
CA VAL A 161 0.20 -6.71 -2.14
C VAL A 161 -0.60 -5.52 -1.61
N LYS A 162 -1.83 -5.76 -1.16
CA LYS A 162 -2.69 -4.73 -0.56
C LYS A 162 -2.37 -4.57 0.92
N LEU A 163 -2.23 -3.32 1.37
CA LEU A 163 -2.17 -2.95 2.78
C LEU A 163 -3.02 -1.68 3.01
N GLY A 164 -4.21 -1.86 3.59
CA GLY A 164 -5.20 -0.78 3.70
C GLY A 164 -5.62 -0.29 2.32
N GLU A 165 -5.52 1.03 2.10
CA GLU A 165 -5.85 1.69 0.84
C GLU A 165 -4.70 1.63 -0.19
N ILE A 166 -3.51 1.17 0.20
CA ILE A 166 -2.34 1.14 -0.68
C ILE A 166 -2.14 -0.26 -1.26
N VAL A 167 -1.95 -0.33 -2.57
CA VAL A 167 -1.57 -1.54 -3.31
C VAL A 167 -0.12 -1.41 -3.74
N VAL A 168 0.78 -2.08 -3.03
CA VAL A 168 2.21 -2.08 -3.37
C VAL A 168 2.46 -3.07 -4.50
N ILE A 169 2.96 -2.57 -5.63
CA ILE A 169 3.21 -3.34 -6.84
C ILE A 169 4.71 -3.66 -6.89
N PHE A 170 5.03 -4.95 -6.80
CA PHE A 170 6.40 -5.45 -6.83
C PHE A 170 6.79 -5.94 -8.22
N ALA A 171 8.00 -5.58 -8.66
CA ALA A 171 8.75 -6.34 -9.65
C ALA A 171 9.67 -7.32 -8.95
N SER A 172 9.54 -8.61 -9.25
CA SER A 172 10.29 -9.68 -8.60
C SER A 172 10.96 -10.60 -9.60
N CYS A 173 12.15 -11.07 -9.25
CA CYS A 173 12.73 -12.24 -9.89
C CYS A 173 11.99 -13.51 -9.46
N GLN A 174 12.19 -14.60 -10.22
CA GLN A 174 11.49 -15.86 -9.97
C GLN A 174 11.80 -16.43 -8.58
N GLN A 175 13.04 -16.33 -8.10
CA GLN A 175 13.45 -16.89 -6.81
C GLN A 175 12.82 -16.15 -5.63
N CYS A 176 12.77 -14.81 -5.69
CA CYS A 176 12.09 -14.02 -4.65
C CYS A 176 10.58 -14.27 -4.64
N ARG A 177 9.95 -14.52 -5.81
CA ARG A 177 8.51 -14.86 -5.83
C ARG A 177 8.25 -16.24 -5.24
N LYS A 178 9.05 -17.25 -5.62
CA LYS A 178 8.92 -18.61 -5.11
C LYS A 178 9.17 -18.71 -3.61
N TRP A 179 9.97 -17.80 -3.05
CA TRP A 179 10.22 -17.75 -1.61
C TRP A 179 8.92 -17.63 -0.79
N PHE A 180 7.91 -16.90 -1.29
CA PHE A 180 6.61 -16.84 -0.60
C PHE A 180 5.84 -18.15 -0.66
N ASP A 181 6.11 -19.04 -1.63
CA ASP A 181 5.42 -20.33 -1.70
C ASP A 181 6.04 -21.37 -0.74
N LEU A 182 7.14 -21.02 -0.04
CA LEU A 182 7.80 -21.89 0.94
C LEU A 182 7.12 -21.84 2.32
N ASP A 183 7.28 -22.91 3.09
CA ASP A 183 6.88 -22.95 4.50
C ASP A 183 7.81 -22.10 5.39
N GLY A 184 7.34 -21.69 6.57
CA GLY A 184 8.03 -20.72 7.43
C GLY A 184 9.45 -21.12 7.88
N PHE A 185 9.76 -22.42 7.97
CA PHE A 185 11.13 -22.88 8.25
C PHE A 185 12.06 -22.67 7.04
N ASP A 186 11.62 -23.11 5.86
CA ASP A 186 12.38 -23.00 4.61
C ASP A 186 12.55 -21.55 4.15
N ARG A 187 11.55 -20.70 4.42
CA ARG A 187 11.64 -19.25 4.23
C ARG A 187 12.85 -18.68 4.95
N ARG A 188 12.98 -18.97 6.26
CA ARG A 188 14.09 -18.48 7.08
C ARG A 188 15.45 -19.02 6.64
N LEU A 189 15.52 -20.28 6.23
CA LEU A 189 16.76 -20.87 5.71
C LEU A 189 17.22 -20.21 4.40
N ASN A 190 16.28 -19.90 3.51
CA ASN A 190 16.56 -19.33 2.19
C ASN A 190 16.56 -17.79 2.17
N GLN A 191 16.43 -17.16 3.33
CA GLN A 191 16.40 -15.72 3.48
C GLN A 191 17.82 -15.14 3.44
N ARG A 192 18.02 -14.14 2.58
CA ARG A 192 19.25 -13.36 2.43
C ARG A 192 19.29 -12.18 3.41
N ARG A 193 18.14 -11.53 3.60
CA ARG A 193 17.99 -10.37 4.48
C ARG A 193 16.75 -10.52 5.36
N PRO A 194 16.77 -10.07 6.62
CA PRO A 194 15.56 -10.05 7.44
C PRO A 194 14.48 -9.18 6.78
N ILE A 195 13.24 -9.65 6.83
CA ILE A 195 12.06 -8.80 6.63
C ILE A 195 11.88 -8.05 7.93
N ASN A 196 11.78 -6.74 7.83
CA ASN A 196 11.60 -5.94 9.01
C ASN A 196 10.16 -6.05 9.50
N THR A 197 9.91 -6.98 10.41
CA THR A 197 8.60 -7.19 11.05
C THR A 197 8.48 -6.48 12.40
N GLN A 198 9.56 -5.86 12.89
CA GLN A 198 9.56 -5.14 14.16
C GLN A 198 8.77 -3.83 14.04
N ARG A 199 7.96 -3.54 15.07
CA ARG A 199 7.38 -2.20 15.25
C ARG A 199 8.49 -1.19 15.51
N HIS A 200 8.86 -0.48 14.46
CA HIS A 200 9.28 0.93 14.38
C HIS A 200 10.44 1.50 15.21
N HIS A 201 11.00 0.87 16.23
CA HIS A 201 11.94 1.62 17.09
C HIS A 201 13.41 1.60 16.65
N ASP A 202 13.95 0.47 16.16
CA ASP A 202 15.42 0.32 16.15
C ASP A 202 16.12 0.60 14.80
N ARG A 203 15.41 0.63 13.66
CA ARG A 203 16.06 0.59 12.33
C ARG A 203 15.97 1.87 11.47
N LEU A 204 15.15 2.85 11.83
CA LEU A 204 15.23 4.17 11.18
C LEU A 204 16.61 4.81 11.39
N LEU A 205 17.26 4.48 12.51
CA LEU A 205 18.64 4.85 12.82
C LEU A 205 19.67 4.22 11.85
N ASP A 206 19.51 2.95 11.48
CA ASP A 206 20.43 2.26 10.56
C ASP A 206 20.29 2.79 9.11
N MET A 207 19.07 3.08 8.67
CA MET A 207 18.84 3.64 7.32
C MET A 207 19.39 5.07 7.17
N MET A 208 19.43 5.85 8.25
CA MET A 208 20.08 7.16 8.28
C MET A 208 21.61 7.07 8.14
N HIS A 209 22.23 5.97 8.59
CA HIS A 209 23.67 5.78 8.47
C HIS A 209 24.11 5.39 7.04
N ASP A 210 23.30 4.64 6.31
CA ASP A 210 23.61 4.21 4.93
C ASP A 210 23.27 5.27 3.86
N ALA A 211 22.41 6.24 4.17
CA ALA A 211 22.00 7.31 3.24
C ALA A 211 22.90 8.56 3.30
N LEU A 212 23.85 8.62 4.25
CA LEU A 212 24.83 9.69 4.31
C LEU A 212 25.97 9.37 3.33
N PRO A 213 26.34 10.27 2.40
CA PRO A 213 27.54 10.08 1.60
C PRO A 213 28.72 9.92 2.55
N SER A 214 29.53 8.89 2.33
CA SER A 214 30.83 8.74 2.99
C SER A 214 31.57 10.05 2.83
N ALA A 215 31.82 10.74 3.94
CA ALA A 215 32.66 11.92 3.94
C ALA A 215 34.06 11.45 3.51
N ASP A 216 34.36 11.61 2.22
CA ASP A 216 35.70 11.50 1.71
C ASP A 216 36.53 12.55 2.46
N ASN A 217 37.39 12.06 3.34
CA ASN A 217 38.48 12.82 3.93
C ASN A 217 39.48 13.13 2.81
N GLU A 218 39.17 14.11 1.98
CA GLU A 218 40.18 14.93 1.30
C GLU A 218 40.22 16.28 2.00
N LEU A 219 40.93 16.30 3.14
CA LEU A 219 41.53 17.52 3.64
C LEU A 219 43.00 17.50 3.20
N ASP A 220 43.23 18.19 2.08
CA ASP A 220 44.50 18.82 1.74
C ASP A 220 45.13 19.48 2.98
N CYS A 221 46.33 19.03 3.34
CA CYS A 221 47.42 19.79 3.95
C CYS A 221 48.75 19.04 3.75
#